data_AF-A0A9E5CJ39-F1
#
_entry.id   AF-A0A9E5CJ39-F1
#
_cell.length_a   1.000
_cell.length_b   1.000
_cell.length_c   1.000
_cell.angle_alpha   90.00
_cell.angle_beta   90.00
_cell.angle_gamma   90.00
#
_symmetry.space_group_name_H-M   'P 1'
#
loop_
_entity.id
_entity.type
_entity.pdbx_description
1 polymer ?
#
loop_
_entity_poly.entity_id
_entity_poly.type
_entity_poly.pdbx_seq_one_letter_code
_entity_poly.pdbx_strand_id
1 'polypeptide(L)'
;MTSLPSHQIGELPRSRTARRRELLLVALGAIAIYSVMALLVLSTHDWDPQAFVLQRPADVPFSRAWGIGYDGQFAYAIALDPIGAEGSESFDRPAYRYMRIVYPIAARILALGIPEFIPWSLLALNILVAGATAWLLADLAGVRAGAVWVVLILLLSLNYLIGIRLDLNEPLAILLSISGLWFHRRGRPVLAAAAFALAGLTKEVTLTFPVAVAIYEITRRNFKLATLLLLGSTLPYLAWSAAITQWLGTSPFSYSLSKPSLVFFAGIRRLQPIEAQIIVTIWAIGPAILAALAAVGKSVREWPRLPSLMAWLILVNVALLVTLPVESWVDPLAILRLALGALVAGLLWLSQVKPRLLPYVAAIWIPSILIAFLLPGLMI
;
A
#
# COMPACT_ATOMS: atom_id res chain seq x y z
N MET A 1 1.41 -48.80 -31.45
CA MET A 1 1.46 -47.34 -31.23
C MET A 1 0.62 -47.01 -30.01
N THR A 2 1.23 -47.05 -28.83
CA THR A 2 0.61 -46.72 -27.55
C THR A 2 0.89 -45.25 -27.25
N SER A 3 -0.15 -44.44 -27.14
CA SER A 3 -0.08 -43.02 -26.79
C SER A 3 0.27 -42.85 -25.31
N LEU A 4 1.33 -42.08 -25.04
CA LEU A 4 1.70 -41.67 -23.68
C LEU A 4 0.71 -40.62 -23.15
N PRO A 5 0.35 -40.64 -21.84
CA PRO A 5 -0.54 -39.64 -21.26
C PRO A 5 0.16 -38.28 -21.12
N SER A 6 -0.49 -37.22 -21.61
CA SER A 6 -0.06 -35.82 -21.62
C SER A 6 -0.05 -35.10 -20.25
N HIS A 7 0.03 -35.85 -19.15
CA HIS A 7 -0.14 -35.34 -17.79
C HIS A 7 1.12 -35.37 -16.92
N GLN A 8 2.32 -35.26 -17.50
CA GLN A 8 3.55 -35.01 -16.73
C GLN A 8 4.58 -34.21 -17.54
N ILE A 9 4.27 -32.95 -17.89
CA ILE A 9 5.34 -31.96 -18.07
C ILE A 9 5.49 -31.28 -16.71
N GLY A 10 6.18 -31.97 -15.79
CA GLY A 10 6.67 -31.33 -14.58
C GLY A 10 7.64 -30.23 -15.01
N GLU A 11 7.35 -28.97 -14.67
CA GLU A 11 8.30 -27.87 -14.84
C GLU A 11 9.62 -28.28 -14.16
N LEU A 12 10.68 -28.45 -14.97
CA LEU A 12 12.02 -28.72 -14.47
C LEU A 12 12.38 -27.67 -13.40
N PRO A 13 12.96 -28.07 -12.26
CA PRO A 13 13.33 -27.13 -11.21
C PRO A 13 14.31 -26.09 -11.76
N ARG A 14 13.83 -24.85 -11.96
CA ARG A 14 14.66 -23.73 -12.41
C ARG A 14 15.82 -23.52 -11.44
N SER A 15 17.02 -23.29 -11.98
CA SER A 15 18.18 -22.97 -11.14
C SER A 15 17.90 -21.72 -10.30
N ARG A 16 18.44 -21.67 -9.07
CA ARG A 16 18.31 -20.50 -8.18
C ARG A 16 18.75 -19.20 -8.88
N THR A 17 19.76 -19.30 -9.73
CA THR A 17 20.30 -18.20 -10.53
C THR A 17 19.29 -17.67 -11.55
N ALA A 18 18.59 -18.55 -12.28
CA ALA A 18 17.57 -18.16 -13.25
C ALA A 18 16.40 -17.45 -12.55
N ARG A 19 15.91 -18.00 -11.43
CA ARG A 19 14.86 -17.36 -10.62
C ARG A 19 15.27 -15.97 -10.15
N ARG A 20 16.49 -15.81 -9.62
CA ARG A 20 16.97 -14.51 -9.14
C ARG A 20 17.03 -13.49 -10.27
N ARG A 21 17.48 -13.90 -11.46
CA ARG A 21 17.51 -13.04 -12.65
C ARG A 21 16.12 -12.57 -13.06
N GLU A 22 15.13 -13.46 -13.10
CA GLU A 22 13.74 -13.10 -13.43
C GLU A 22 13.18 -12.07 -12.44
N LEU A 23 13.37 -12.29 -11.14
CA LEU A 23 12.91 -11.34 -10.11
C LEU A 23 13.59 -9.97 -10.26
N LEU A 24 14.88 -9.93 -10.60
CA LEU A 24 15.60 -8.68 -10.86
C LEU A 24 15.08 -7.98 -12.11
N LEU A 25 14.77 -8.71 -13.18
CA LEU A 25 14.19 -8.12 -14.39
C LEU A 25 12.81 -7.52 -14.12
N VAL A 26 11.99 -8.17 -13.30
CA VAL A 26 10.68 -7.62 -12.86
C VAL A 26 10.87 -6.34 -12.05
N ALA A 27 11.85 -6.30 -11.15
CA ALA A 27 12.19 -5.10 -10.38
C ALA A 27 12.67 -3.94 -11.27
N LEU A 28 13.57 -4.22 -12.21
CA LEU A 28 14.09 -3.23 -13.15
C LEU A 28 12.99 -2.74 -14.10
N GLY A 29 12.08 -3.60 -14.53
CA GLY A 29 10.92 -3.23 -15.34
C GLY A 29 10.00 -2.26 -14.60
N ALA A 30 9.73 -2.50 -13.31
CA ALA A 30 8.96 -1.59 -12.47
C ALA A 30 9.64 -0.22 -12.33
N ILE A 31 10.95 -0.20 -12.05
CA ILE A 31 11.74 1.04 -11.97
C ILE A 31 11.67 1.79 -13.30
N ALA A 32 11.86 1.10 -14.43
CA ALA A 32 11.81 1.70 -15.75
C ALA A 32 10.44 2.33 -16.05
N ILE A 33 9.34 1.63 -15.74
CA ILE A 33 7.98 2.14 -15.94
C ILE A 33 7.74 3.44 -15.17
N TYR A 34 8.06 3.48 -13.87
CA TYR A 34 7.86 4.69 -13.08
C TYR A 34 8.88 5.78 -13.38
N SER A 35 10.08 5.44 -13.83
CA SER A 35 11.05 6.43 -14.33
C SER A 35 10.53 7.10 -15.59
N VAL A 36 9.95 6.34 -16.53
CA VAL A 36 9.31 6.91 -17.74
C VAL A 36 8.13 7.79 -17.34
N MET A 37 7.24 7.33 -16.47
CA MET A 37 6.14 8.14 -15.94
C MET A 37 6.67 9.43 -15.29
N ALA A 38 7.74 9.34 -14.51
CA ALA A 38 8.32 10.49 -13.83
C ALA A 38 8.89 11.51 -14.83
N LEU A 39 9.64 11.04 -15.83
CA LEU A 39 10.17 11.88 -16.90
C LEU A 39 9.06 12.58 -17.70
N LEU A 40 7.96 11.88 -17.97
CA LEU A 40 6.81 12.47 -18.67
C LEU A 40 6.21 13.63 -17.87
N VAL A 41 5.93 13.43 -16.58
CA VAL A 41 5.38 14.49 -15.71
C VAL A 41 6.37 15.65 -15.56
N LEU A 42 7.66 15.37 -15.30
CA LEU A 42 8.69 16.41 -15.20
C LEU A 42 8.80 17.23 -16.49
N SER A 43 8.66 16.60 -17.65
CA SER A 43 8.74 17.29 -18.94
C SER A 43 7.60 18.29 -19.18
N THR A 44 6.46 18.15 -18.48
CA THR A 44 5.34 19.10 -18.54
C THR A 44 5.33 20.13 -17.41
N HIS A 45 6.28 20.04 -16.47
CA HIS A 45 6.35 20.85 -15.25
C HIS A 45 7.75 21.49 -15.05
N ASP A 46 8.39 21.94 -16.13
CA ASP A 46 9.71 22.62 -16.09
C ASP A 46 10.81 21.85 -15.35
N TRP A 47 10.72 20.51 -15.31
CA TRP A 47 11.61 19.63 -14.56
C TRP A 47 11.61 19.87 -13.03
N ASP A 48 10.53 20.45 -12.50
CA ASP A 48 10.35 20.66 -11.07
C ASP A 48 9.77 19.40 -10.39
N PRO A 49 10.53 18.70 -9.51
CA PRO A 49 10.03 17.56 -8.76
C PRO A 49 8.90 17.92 -7.77
N GLN A 50 8.67 19.20 -7.46
CA GLN A 50 7.51 19.61 -6.65
C GLN A 50 6.18 19.29 -7.33
N ALA A 51 6.17 19.04 -8.65
CA ALA A 51 5.03 18.49 -9.35
C ALA A 51 4.47 17.22 -8.69
N PHE A 52 5.33 16.39 -8.08
CA PHE A 52 4.94 15.17 -7.37
C PHE A 52 4.49 15.41 -5.93
N VAL A 53 5.07 16.40 -5.26
CA VAL A 53 4.66 16.80 -3.92
C VAL A 53 3.22 17.34 -3.92
N LEU A 54 2.85 18.03 -5.01
CA LEU A 54 1.56 18.70 -5.21
C LEU A 54 1.19 19.55 -3.98
N GLN A 55 1.99 20.59 -3.76
CA GLN A 55 1.79 21.52 -2.65
C GLN A 55 0.57 22.40 -2.90
N ARG A 56 -0.22 22.58 -1.84
CA ARG A 56 -1.30 23.57 -1.81
C ARG A 56 -0.70 24.99 -1.80
N PRO A 57 -1.19 25.92 -2.63
CA PRO A 57 -0.89 27.34 -2.49
C PRO A 57 -1.22 27.85 -1.09
N ALA A 58 -0.33 28.64 -0.47
CA ALA A 58 -0.44 29.04 0.93
C ALA A 58 -1.75 29.79 1.24
N ASP A 59 -2.27 30.55 0.27
CA ASP A 59 -3.49 31.36 0.34
C ASP A 59 -4.80 30.55 0.25
N VAL A 60 -4.74 29.28 -0.18
CA VAL A 60 -5.93 28.42 -0.33
C VAL A 60 -6.16 27.58 0.92
N PRO A 61 -7.19 27.80 1.77
CA PRO A 61 -7.36 27.02 3.00
C PRO A 61 -7.43 25.51 2.77
N PHE A 62 -6.99 24.68 3.73
CA PHE A 62 -7.03 23.21 3.61
C PHE A 62 -8.42 22.65 3.28
N SER A 63 -9.50 23.31 3.72
CA SER A 63 -10.87 22.92 3.40
C SER A 63 -11.23 23.07 1.91
N ARG A 64 -10.44 23.83 1.14
CA ARG A 64 -10.61 24.10 -0.30
C ARG A 64 -9.43 23.61 -1.14
N ALA A 65 -8.50 22.87 -0.56
CA ALA A 65 -7.30 22.37 -1.24
C ALA A 65 -7.55 21.18 -2.18
N TRP A 66 -8.80 20.76 -2.31
CA TRP A 66 -9.20 19.60 -3.10
C TRP A 66 -8.85 19.77 -4.58
N GLY A 67 -7.96 18.92 -5.11
CA GLY A 67 -7.46 19.00 -6.49
C GLY A 67 -6.32 20.02 -6.70
N ILE A 68 -5.91 20.76 -5.67
CA ILE A 68 -4.86 21.79 -5.75
C ILE A 68 -3.66 21.42 -4.86
N GLY A 69 -3.88 20.63 -3.79
CA GLY A 69 -2.80 20.02 -3.03
C GLY A 69 -3.19 18.66 -2.47
N TYR A 70 -2.19 17.80 -2.23
CA TYR A 70 -2.44 16.44 -1.72
C TYR A 70 -1.49 16.04 -0.59
N ASP A 71 -1.66 14.82 -0.09
CA ASP A 71 -0.99 14.34 1.13
C ASP A 71 0.56 14.34 1.04
N GLY A 72 1.16 14.36 -0.16
CA GLY A 72 2.61 14.40 -0.38
C GLY A 72 3.27 15.65 0.21
N GLN A 73 2.58 16.79 0.20
CA GLN A 73 3.05 18.03 0.80
C GLN A 73 3.38 17.89 2.29
N PHE A 74 2.66 17.02 3.01
CA PHE A 74 2.93 16.79 4.44
C PHE A 74 4.20 15.96 4.64
N ALA A 75 4.45 14.98 3.76
CA ALA A 75 5.71 14.24 3.78
C ALA A 75 6.88 15.16 3.45
N TYR A 76 6.72 16.01 2.44
CA TYR A 76 7.70 17.03 2.10
C TYR A 76 7.99 17.99 3.26
N ALA A 77 6.95 18.54 3.90
CA ALA A 77 7.10 19.45 5.05
C ALA A 77 7.82 18.78 6.24
N ILE A 78 7.47 17.53 6.57
CA ILE A 78 8.16 16.78 7.64
C ILE A 78 9.61 16.48 7.25
N ALA A 79 9.91 16.22 5.97
CA ALA A 79 11.27 15.98 5.52
C ALA A 79 12.14 17.24 5.59
N LEU A 80 11.56 18.41 5.28
CA LEU A 80 12.23 19.71 5.43
C LEU A 80 12.56 19.99 6.89
N ASP A 81 11.56 19.90 7.76
CA ASP A 81 11.69 20.17 9.19
C ASP A 81 10.99 19.10 10.05
N PRO A 82 11.72 18.04 10.45
CA PRO A 82 11.14 16.93 11.22
C PRO A 82 10.65 17.28 12.62
N ILE A 83 11.02 18.44 13.16
CA ILE A 83 10.69 18.88 14.53
C ILE A 83 9.98 20.24 14.56
N GLY A 84 9.70 20.84 13.40
CA GLY A 84 9.05 22.15 13.26
C GLY A 84 7.53 22.12 13.17
N ALA A 85 6.88 21.22 13.92
CA ALA A 85 5.43 21.09 13.88
C ALA A 85 4.68 22.31 14.44
N GLU A 86 5.28 22.99 15.43
CA GLU A 86 4.66 24.10 16.15
C GLU A 86 4.73 25.39 15.32
N GLY A 87 3.56 25.95 14.98
CA GLY A 87 3.45 27.22 14.24
C GLY A 87 3.55 27.11 12.71
N SER A 88 3.69 25.89 12.15
CA SER A 88 3.74 25.69 10.70
C SER A 88 2.33 25.70 10.08
N GLU A 89 2.09 26.63 9.15
CA GLU A 89 0.89 26.66 8.29
C GLU A 89 0.85 25.50 7.25
N SER A 90 1.91 24.68 7.21
CA SER A 90 2.05 23.56 6.28
C SER A 90 1.22 22.33 6.68
N PHE A 91 0.63 22.30 7.88
CA PHE A 91 -0.11 21.14 8.39
C PHE A 91 -1.57 21.46 8.72
N ASP A 92 -2.49 20.59 8.28
CA ASP A 92 -3.90 20.64 8.64
C ASP A 92 -4.15 20.03 10.04
N ARG A 93 -3.49 18.90 10.33
CA ARG A 93 -3.65 18.10 11.53
C ARG A 93 -2.28 17.58 11.98
N PRO A 94 -1.43 18.43 12.59
CA PRO A 94 -0.04 18.09 12.88
C PRO A 94 0.13 16.74 13.57
N ALA A 95 -0.59 16.49 14.68
CA ALA A 95 -0.47 15.23 15.41
C ALA A 95 -0.85 14.00 14.57
N TYR A 96 -1.78 14.12 13.61
CA TYR A 96 -2.10 13.04 12.68
C TYR A 96 -1.01 12.84 11.61
N ARG A 97 -0.47 13.93 11.06
CA ARG A 97 0.54 13.88 9.98
C ARG A 97 1.88 13.33 10.49
N TYR A 98 2.30 13.77 11.66
CA TYR A 98 3.56 13.34 12.27
C TYR A 98 3.58 11.87 12.70
N MET A 99 2.42 11.18 12.77
CA MET A 99 2.40 9.72 12.94
C MET A 99 3.09 8.95 11.80
N ARG A 100 3.22 9.58 10.62
CA ARG A 100 3.71 8.97 9.38
C ARG A 100 5.13 9.42 9.08
N ILE A 101 6.05 9.10 9.98
CA ILE A 101 7.41 9.68 10.02
C ILE A 101 8.42 8.93 9.14
N VAL A 102 8.19 7.66 8.83
CA VAL A 102 9.22 6.80 8.20
C VAL A 102 9.60 7.24 6.79
N TYR A 103 8.60 7.47 5.92
CA TYR A 103 8.83 7.91 4.54
C TYR A 103 9.54 9.28 4.45
N PRO A 104 9.08 10.34 5.14
CA PRO A 104 9.76 11.64 5.05
C PRO A 104 11.18 11.62 5.63
N ILE A 105 11.43 10.88 6.73
CA ILE A 105 12.78 10.73 7.28
C ILE A 105 13.69 9.95 6.31
N ALA A 106 13.20 8.88 5.68
CA ALA A 106 13.97 8.14 4.69
C ALA A 106 14.36 9.02 3.48
N ALA A 107 13.44 9.86 3.01
CA ALA A 107 13.72 10.82 1.95
C ALA A 107 14.72 11.90 2.40
N ARG A 108 14.60 12.42 3.62
CA ARG A 108 15.56 13.38 4.19
C ARG A 108 16.97 12.79 4.31
N ILE A 109 17.09 11.53 4.74
CA ILE A 109 18.37 10.81 4.82
C ILE A 109 18.96 10.66 3.40
N LEU A 110 18.15 10.30 2.41
CA LEU A 110 18.58 10.19 1.02
C LEU A 110 19.03 11.54 0.44
N ALA A 111 18.38 12.63 0.85
CA ALA A 111 18.76 14.01 0.51
C ALA A 111 19.99 14.52 1.27
N LEU A 112 20.56 13.72 2.20
CA LEU A 112 21.62 14.14 3.13
C LEU A 112 21.25 15.37 3.97
N GLY A 113 19.95 15.59 4.19
CA GLY A 113 19.42 16.75 4.89
C GLY A 113 19.42 18.07 4.09
N ILE A 114 19.78 18.04 2.80
CA ILE A 114 19.81 19.22 1.91
C ILE A 114 18.39 19.50 1.40
N PRO A 115 17.75 20.64 1.77
CA PRO A 115 16.35 20.95 1.43
C PRO A 115 16.01 20.84 -0.07
N GLU A 116 16.92 21.30 -0.93
CA GLU A 116 16.76 21.34 -2.38
C GLU A 116 16.68 19.93 -3.01
N PHE A 117 17.27 18.92 -2.35
CA PHE A 117 17.26 17.53 -2.82
C PHE A 117 16.09 16.71 -2.26
N ILE A 118 15.30 17.26 -1.34
CA ILE A 118 14.19 16.52 -0.72
C ILE A 118 13.11 16.11 -1.73
N PRO A 119 12.60 16.98 -2.62
CA PRO A 119 11.60 16.57 -3.61
C PRO A 119 12.10 15.44 -4.51
N TRP A 120 13.34 15.56 -4.98
CA TRP A 120 14.00 14.51 -5.78
C TRP A 120 14.15 13.20 -5.00
N SER A 121 14.45 13.29 -3.71
CA SER A 121 14.63 12.13 -2.84
C SER A 121 13.31 11.41 -2.53
N LEU A 122 12.21 12.14 -2.38
CA LEU A 122 10.86 11.58 -2.25
C LEU A 122 10.50 10.75 -3.50
N LEU A 123 10.61 11.37 -4.67
CA LEU A 123 10.36 10.74 -5.96
C LEU A 123 11.26 9.51 -6.19
N ALA A 124 12.57 9.66 -6.01
CA ALA A 124 13.54 8.59 -6.19
C ALA A 124 13.26 7.41 -5.23
N LEU A 125 12.96 7.71 -3.97
CA LEU A 125 12.60 6.69 -2.98
C LEU A 125 11.36 5.91 -3.43
N ASN A 126 10.32 6.59 -3.89
CA ASN A 126 9.10 5.96 -4.40
C ASN A 126 9.35 5.06 -5.63
N ILE A 127 10.18 5.49 -6.59
CA ILE A 127 10.55 4.67 -7.76
C ILE A 127 11.33 3.41 -7.32
N LEU A 128 12.29 3.56 -6.42
CA LEU A 128 13.07 2.43 -5.88
C LEU A 128 12.18 1.46 -5.09
N VAL A 129 11.26 1.99 -4.30
CA VAL A 129 10.25 1.24 -3.56
C VAL A 129 9.35 0.44 -4.48
N ALA A 130 8.96 0.98 -5.63
CA ALA A 130 8.19 0.24 -6.64
C ALA A 130 8.97 -0.97 -7.18
N GLY A 131 10.26 -0.79 -7.48
CA GLY A 131 11.15 -1.89 -7.87
C GLY A 131 11.28 -2.98 -6.81
N ALA A 132 11.54 -2.58 -5.56
CA ALA A 132 11.64 -3.51 -4.43
C ALA A 132 10.29 -4.23 -4.17
N THR A 133 9.17 -3.52 -4.34
CA THR A 133 7.82 -4.08 -4.20
C THR A 133 7.58 -5.14 -5.26
N ALA A 134 7.92 -4.85 -6.52
CA ALA A 134 7.82 -5.77 -7.64
C ALA A 134 8.60 -7.07 -7.37
N TRP A 135 9.84 -6.93 -6.88
CA TRP A 135 10.72 -8.06 -6.54
C TRP A 135 10.11 -8.95 -5.46
N LEU A 136 9.74 -8.36 -4.31
CA LEU A 136 9.19 -9.09 -3.17
C LEU A 136 7.85 -9.73 -3.52
N LEU A 137 6.98 -9.00 -4.21
CA LEU A 137 5.66 -9.49 -4.55
C LEU A 137 5.73 -10.65 -5.55
N ALA A 138 6.61 -10.58 -6.55
CA ALA A 138 6.88 -11.71 -7.45
C ALA A 138 7.45 -12.93 -6.70
N ASP A 139 8.37 -12.72 -5.73
CA ASP A 139 8.89 -13.81 -4.90
C ASP A 139 7.79 -14.46 -4.04
N LEU A 140 6.90 -13.65 -3.46
CA LEU A 140 5.79 -14.11 -2.62
C LEU A 140 4.65 -14.78 -3.42
N ALA A 141 4.43 -14.38 -4.67
CA ALA A 141 3.50 -15.00 -5.61
C ALA A 141 4.05 -16.32 -6.20
N GLY A 142 5.38 -16.47 -6.23
CA GLY A 142 6.09 -17.68 -6.68
C GLY A 142 6.34 -17.73 -8.20
N VAL A 143 7.19 -18.63 -8.67
CA VAL A 143 7.72 -18.67 -10.06
C VAL A 143 6.71 -19.21 -11.10
N ARG A 144 5.41 -19.13 -10.83
CA ARG A 144 4.37 -19.56 -11.78
C ARG A 144 4.08 -18.42 -12.76
N ALA A 145 3.48 -18.76 -13.91
CA ALA A 145 3.02 -17.79 -14.91
C ALA A 145 2.14 -16.65 -14.36
N GLY A 146 1.60 -16.79 -13.15
CA GLY A 146 0.82 -15.76 -12.45
C GLY A 146 1.62 -14.62 -11.79
N ALA A 147 2.89 -14.79 -11.42
CA ALA A 147 3.59 -13.77 -10.64
C ALA A 147 3.80 -12.45 -11.38
N VAL A 148 4.06 -12.52 -12.70
CA VAL A 148 4.16 -11.31 -13.52
C VAL A 148 2.86 -10.52 -13.51
N TRP A 149 1.71 -11.20 -13.59
CA TRP A 149 0.41 -10.56 -13.56
C TRP A 149 0.11 -9.91 -12.21
N VAL A 150 0.49 -10.55 -11.10
CA VAL A 150 0.35 -9.95 -9.76
C VAL A 150 1.08 -8.61 -9.68
N VAL A 151 2.31 -8.56 -10.20
CA VAL A 151 3.11 -7.32 -10.22
C VAL A 151 2.51 -6.29 -11.16
N LEU A 152 2.16 -6.68 -12.39
CA LEU A 152 1.57 -5.78 -13.38
C LEU A 152 0.25 -5.20 -12.89
N ILE A 153 -0.63 -6.01 -12.29
CA ILE A 153 -1.88 -5.53 -11.73
C ILE A 153 -1.63 -4.48 -10.66
N LEU A 154 -0.73 -4.73 -9.70
CA LEU A 154 -0.48 -3.77 -8.63
C LEU A 154 0.13 -2.48 -9.18
N LEU A 155 1.23 -2.57 -9.93
CA LEU A 155 1.99 -1.39 -10.34
C LEU A 155 1.28 -0.58 -11.41
N LEU A 156 0.55 -1.22 -12.32
CA LEU A 156 -0.22 -0.49 -13.34
C LEU A 156 -1.65 -0.19 -12.86
N SER A 157 -1.97 -0.44 -11.59
CA SER A 157 -3.22 0.05 -11.00
C SER A 157 -3.16 1.53 -10.69
N LEU A 158 -4.29 2.20 -10.88
CA LEU A 158 -4.50 3.54 -10.35
C LEU A 158 -4.25 3.60 -8.84
N ASN A 159 -4.61 2.55 -8.10
CA ASN A 159 -4.42 2.46 -6.64
C ASN A 159 -2.97 2.70 -6.21
N TYR A 160 -2.00 2.14 -6.94
CA TYR A 160 -0.57 2.27 -6.61
C TYR A 160 0.07 3.47 -7.31
N LEU A 161 -0.30 3.74 -8.57
CA LEU A 161 0.22 4.86 -9.35
C LEU A 161 0.07 6.20 -8.63
N ILE A 162 -1.09 6.46 -8.04
CA ILE A 162 -1.35 7.70 -7.28
C ILE A 162 -0.35 7.85 -6.13
N GLY A 163 0.04 6.73 -5.51
CA GLY A 163 1.07 6.67 -4.48
C GLY A 163 2.38 7.31 -4.91
N ILE A 164 2.84 6.97 -6.13
CA ILE A 164 4.07 7.50 -6.72
C ILE A 164 3.86 8.92 -7.24
N ARG A 165 2.74 9.16 -7.94
CA ARG A 165 2.47 10.44 -8.60
C ARG A 165 2.35 11.61 -7.62
N LEU A 166 1.87 11.35 -6.41
CA LEU A 166 1.59 12.38 -5.40
C LEU A 166 2.53 12.30 -4.19
N ASP A 167 3.71 11.68 -4.36
CA ASP A 167 4.73 11.47 -3.32
C ASP A 167 4.18 11.01 -1.96
N LEU A 168 3.45 9.90 -1.99
CA LEU A 168 2.71 9.43 -0.84
C LEU A 168 3.44 8.34 -0.07
N ASN A 169 2.94 8.11 1.14
CA ASN A 169 3.50 7.15 2.09
C ASN A 169 3.14 5.69 1.72
N GLU A 170 2.06 5.46 0.98
CA GLU A 170 1.51 4.12 0.76
C GLU A 170 2.47 3.14 0.04
N PRO A 171 3.21 3.52 -1.02
CA PRO A 171 4.17 2.63 -1.66
C PRO A 171 5.17 2.02 -0.68
N LEU A 172 5.79 2.85 0.17
CA LEU A 172 6.76 2.38 1.17
C LEU A 172 6.08 1.54 2.26
N ALA A 173 4.89 1.95 2.71
CA ALA A 173 4.14 1.20 3.71
C ALA A 173 3.77 -0.22 3.20
N ILE A 174 3.38 -0.36 1.93
CA ILE A 174 3.13 -1.65 1.29
C ILE A 174 4.41 -2.47 1.17
N LEU A 175 5.53 -1.87 0.73
CA LEU A 175 6.82 -2.56 0.66
C LEU A 175 7.22 -3.14 2.02
N LEU A 176 7.10 -2.37 3.08
CA LEU A 176 7.42 -2.79 4.45
C LEU A 176 6.46 -3.87 4.95
N SER A 177 5.18 -3.78 4.61
CA SER A 177 4.17 -4.80 4.92
C SER A 177 4.48 -6.15 4.27
N ILE A 178 4.77 -6.16 2.96
CA ILE A 178 5.14 -7.40 2.26
C ILE A 178 6.51 -7.91 2.69
N SER A 179 7.44 -7.03 3.08
CA SER A 179 8.71 -7.41 3.72
C SER A 179 8.48 -8.16 5.03
N GLY A 180 7.54 -7.68 5.86
CA GLY A 180 7.12 -8.37 7.08
C GLY A 180 6.59 -9.79 6.81
N LEU A 181 5.73 -9.95 5.80
CA LEU A 181 5.26 -11.27 5.35
C LEU A 181 6.42 -12.15 4.85
N TRP A 182 7.36 -11.56 4.12
CA TRP A 182 8.52 -12.25 3.56
C TRP A 182 9.49 -12.77 4.63
N PHE A 183 9.72 -11.98 5.68
CA PHE A 183 10.51 -12.39 6.85
C PHE A 183 9.79 -13.42 7.71
N HIS A 184 8.47 -13.27 7.90
CA HIS A 184 7.64 -14.24 8.62
C HIS A 184 7.71 -15.62 7.96
N ARG A 185 7.54 -15.70 6.63
CA ARG A 185 7.67 -16.96 5.87
C ARG A 185 9.04 -17.61 5.96
N ARG A 186 10.09 -16.83 6.27
CA ARG A 186 11.47 -17.32 6.43
C ARG A 186 11.83 -17.62 7.88
N GLY A 187 10.88 -17.58 8.81
CA GLY A 187 11.14 -17.84 10.22
C GLY A 187 12.02 -16.78 10.88
N ARG A 188 11.99 -15.52 10.41
CA ARG A 188 12.73 -14.39 10.98
C ARG A 188 11.76 -13.41 11.66
N PRO A 189 11.17 -13.76 12.80
CA PRO A 189 10.01 -13.05 13.33
C PRO A 189 10.33 -11.67 13.89
N VAL A 190 11.55 -11.45 14.41
CA VAL A 190 12.00 -10.13 14.87
C VAL A 190 12.08 -9.14 13.70
N LEU A 191 12.64 -9.57 12.57
CA LEU A 191 12.69 -8.75 11.36
C LEU A 191 11.29 -8.53 10.77
N ALA A 192 10.40 -9.52 10.88
CA ALA A 192 9.01 -9.36 10.48
C ALA A 192 8.30 -8.30 11.33
N ALA A 193 8.43 -8.37 12.66
CA ALA A 193 7.87 -7.39 13.58
C ALA A 193 8.43 -5.98 13.33
N ALA A 194 9.75 -5.85 13.12
CA ALA A 194 10.38 -4.58 12.80
C ALA A 194 9.86 -3.98 11.47
N ALA A 195 9.74 -4.81 10.42
CA ALA A 195 9.18 -4.38 9.14
C ALA A 195 7.72 -3.92 9.28
N PHE A 196 6.90 -4.65 10.04
CA PHE A 196 5.52 -4.27 10.33
C PHE A 196 5.40 -2.99 11.18
N ALA A 197 6.30 -2.79 12.14
CA ALA A 197 6.37 -1.55 12.93
C ALA A 197 6.66 -0.35 12.04
N LEU A 198 7.69 -0.46 11.17
CA LEU A 198 8.03 0.59 10.22
C LEU A 198 6.89 0.82 9.22
N ALA A 199 6.19 -0.23 8.77
CA ALA A 199 5.01 -0.08 7.93
C ALA A 199 3.93 0.76 8.63
N GLY A 200 3.61 0.43 9.90
CA GLY A 200 2.62 1.18 10.70
C GLY A 200 3.01 2.65 10.93
N LEU A 201 4.30 2.92 11.15
CA LEU A 201 4.85 4.29 11.26
C LEU A 201 5.02 5.00 9.91
N THR A 202 4.82 4.30 8.79
CA THR A 202 4.71 4.91 7.46
C THR A 202 3.26 5.23 7.13
N LYS A 203 2.36 4.27 7.42
CA LYS A 203 0.92 4.41 7.27
C LYS A 203 0.21 3.43 8.18
N GLU A 204 -0.58 3.96 9.12
CA GLU A 204 -1.22 3.23 10.22
C GLU A 204 -2.12 2.09 9.75
N VAL A 205 -2.76 2.23 8.59
CA VAL A 205 -3.66 1.21 8.03
C VAL A 205 -2.96 -0.09 7.67
N THR A 206 -1.63 -0.09 7.55
CA THR A 206 -0.86 -1.31 7.28
C THR A 206 -0.70 -2.19 8.51
N LEU A 207 -1.07 -1.73 9.71
CA LEU A 207 -1.14 -2.56 10.91
C LEU A 207 -2.17 -3.72 10.78
N THR A 208 -3.03 -3.70 9.75
CA THR A 208 -3.85 -4.85 9.36
C THR A 208 -3.02 -6.10 9.02
N PHE A 209 -1.81 -5.94 8.49
CA PHE A 209 -0.93 -7.05 8.12
C PHE A 209 -0.43 -7.84 9.34
N PRO A 210 0.24 -7.24 10.35
CA PRO A 210 0.66 -7.97 11.54
C PRO A 210 -0.55 -8.53 12.31
N VAL A 211 -1.69 -7.85 12.32
CA VAL A 211 -2.93 -8.39 12.92
C VAL A 211 -3.37 -9.67 12.23
N ALA A 212 -3.43 -9.68 10.89
CA ALA A 212 -3.79 -10.89 10.14
C ALA A 212 -2.80 -12.04 10.35
N VAL A 213 -1.49 -11.75 10.38
CA VAL A 213 -0.45 -12.76 10.64
C VAL A 213 -0.57 -13.30 12.06
N ALA A 214 -0.85 -12.45 13.04
CA ALA A 214 -1.03 -12.88 14.43
C ALA A 214 -2.27 -13.76 14.61
N ILE A 215 -3.41 -13.40 13.99
CA ILE A 215 -4.60 -14.26 13.97
C ILE A 215 -4.27 -15.63 13.36
N TYR A 216 -3.53 -15.65 12.25
CA TYR A 216 -3.07 -16.88 11.64
C TYR A 216 -2.18 -17.72 12.56
N GLU A 217 -1.25 -17.11 13.31
CA GLU A 217 -0.43 -17.84 14.29
C GLU A 217 -1.24 -18.33 15.49
N ILE A 218 -2.22 -17.55 15.96
CA ILE A 218 -3.15 -17.94 17.03
C ILE A 218 -3.97 -19.16 16.62
N THR A 219 -4.49 -19.22 15.39
CA THR A 219 -5.27 -20.37 14.92
C THR A 219 -4.40 -21.64 14.86
N ARG A 220 -3.09 -21.48 14.70
CA ARG A 220 -2.09 -22.57 14.78
C ARG A 220 -1.52 -22.78 16.19
N ARG A 221 -2.09 -22.13 17.21
CA ARG A 221 -1.69 -22.19 18.63
C ARG A 221 -0.27 -21.68 18.92
N ASN A 222 0.30 -20.86 18.02
CA ASN A 222 1.62 -20.28 18.18
C ASN A 222 1.55 -18.89 18.84
N PHE A 223 1.03 -18.87 20.08
CA PHE A 223 0.76 -17.62 20.81
C PHE A 223 2.00 -16.76 21.02
N LYS A 224 3.16 -17.37 21.29
CA LYS A 224 4.42 -16.63 21.47
C LYS A 224 4.78 -15.80 20.24
N LEU A 225 4.66 -16.39 19.04
CA LEU A 225 4.95 -15.70 17.80
C LEU A 225 3.88 -14.63 17.51
N ALA A 226 2.61 -14.93 17.72
CA ALA A 226 1.53 -13.96 17.56
C ALA A 226 1.72 -12.72 18.46
N THR A 227 2.04 -12.93 19.74
CA THR A 227 2.32 -11.86 20.71
C THR A 227 3.54 -11.04 20.29
N LEU A 228 4.64 -11.68 19.88
CA LEU A 228 5.83 -10.98 19.40
C LEU A 228 5.52 -10.09 18.19
N LEU A 229 4.77 -10.61 17.21
CA LEU A 229 4.43 -9.87 16.00
C LEU A 229 3.45 -8.72 16.29
N LEU A 230 2.44 -8.93 17.14
CA LEU A 230 1.50 -7.88 17.53
C LEU A 230 2.22 -6.80 18.32
N LEU A 231 2.83 -7.15 19.46
CA LEU A 231 3.46 -6.17 20.33
C LEU A 231 4.65 -5.49 19.64
N GLY A 232 5.47 -6.25 18.93
CA GLY A 232 6.63 -5.70 18.22
C GLY A 232 6.27 -4.76 17.08
N SER A 233 5.06 -4.88 16.50
CA SER A 233 4.58 -3.96 15.46
C SER A 233 3.76 -2.79 16.00
N THR A 234 2.94 -2.99 17.04
CA THR A 234 2.04 -1.94 17.56
C THR A 234 2.66 -1.08 18.65
N LEU A 235 3.56 -1.61 19.49
CA LEU A 235 4.18 -0.83 20.56
C LEU A 235 4.99 0.36 20.03
N PRO A 236 5.80 0.26 18.96
CA PRO A 236 6.49 1.42 18.39
C PRO A 236 5.51 2.51 17.91
N TYR A 237 4.40 2.11 17.29
CA TYR A 237 3.36 3.04 16.85
C TYR A 237 2.69 3.75 18.04
N LEU A 238 2.35 3.01 19.10
CA LEU A 238 1.74 3.58 20.31
C LEU A 238 2.72 4.48 21.09
N ALA A 239 3.99 4.07 21.19
CA ALA A 239 5.04 4.88 21.81
C ALA A 239 5.24 6.19 21.05
N TRP A 240 5.28 6.14 19.72
CA TRP A 240 5.34 7.33 18.90
C TRP A 240 4.10 8.21 19.07
N SER A 241 2.90 7.62 19.11
CA SER A 241 1.68 8.38 19.39
C SER A 241 1.69 9.09 20.74
N ALA A 242 2.26 8.46 21.77
CA ALA A 242 2.40 9.07 23.09
C ALA A 242 3.39 10.24 23.04
N ALA A 243 4.53 10.07 22.37
CA ALA A 243 5.51 11.12 22.16
C ALA A 243 4.92 12.33 21.40
N ILE A 244 4.18 12.09 20.32
CA ILE A 244 3.48 13.14 19.57
C ILE A 244 2.44 13.85 20.43
N THR A 245 1.68 13.11 21.26
CA THR A 245 0.68 13.71 22.14
C THR A 245 1.33 14.61 23.18
N GLN A 246 2.46 14.17 23.75
CA GLN A 246 3.23 14.95 24.71
C GLN A 246 3.85 16.19 24.06
N TRP A 247 4.35 16.06 22.84
CA TRP A 247 4.98 17.16 22.10
C TRP A 247 3.96 18.19 21.64
N LEU A 248 2.89 17.77 20.94
CA LEU A 248 1.96 18.70 20.27
C LEU A 248 0.71 19.02 21.11
N GLY A 249 0.63 18.52 22.33
CA GLY A 249 -0.52 18.72 23.24
C GLY A 249 -1.85 18.13 22.74
N THR A 250 -1.85 17.42 21.61
CA THR A 250 -3.05 16.90 20.95
C THR A 250 -2.85 15.44 20.56
N SER A 251 -3.84 14.60 20.87
CA SER A 251 -3.74 13.17 20.55
C SER A 251 -4.02 12.92 19.07
N PRO A 252 -3.21 12.11 18.37
CA PRO A 252 -3.49 11.68 16.99
C PRO A 252 -4.82 10.91 16.83
N PHE A 253 -5.38 10.36 17.91
CA PHE A 253 -6.65 9.63 17.91
C PHE A 253 -7.88 10.52 18.13
N SER A 254 -7.68 11.81 18.45
CA SER A 254 -8.77 12.75 18.64
C SER A 254 -9.52 13.06 17.34
N TYR A 255 -8.81 13.03 16.21
CA TYR A 255 -9.35 13.31 14.89
C TYR A 255 -10.37 12.26 14.45
N SER A 256 -11.42 12.72 13.78
CA SER A 256 -12.47 11.90 13.16
C SER A 256 -11.91 10.90 12.13
N LEU A 257 -10.87 11.26 11.38
CA LEU A 257 -10.14 10.39 10.46
C LEU A 257 -9.47 9.18 11.14
N SER A 258 -9.34 9.19 12.47
CA SER A 258 -8.78 8.08 13.25
C SER A 258 -9.86 7.17 13.85
N LYS A 259 -11.15 7.46 13.61
CA LYS A 259 -12.29 6.77 14.24
C LYS A 259 -13.03 5.88 13.23
N PRO A 260 -12.94 4.54 13.37
CA PRO A 260 -13.67 3.63 12.50
C PRO A 260 -15.18 3.85 12.56
N SER A 261 -15.86 3.67 11.42
CA SER A 261 -17.31 3.68 11.34
C SER A 261 -17.89 2.35 11.83
N LEU A 262 -18.93 2.41 12.66
CA LEU A 262 -19.73 1.25 13.05
C LEU A 262 -20.72 0.82 11.95
N VAL A 263 -21.07 1.73 11.05
CA VAL A 263 -21.92 1.44 9.89
C VAL A 263 -21.03 1.09 8.70
N PHE A 264 -21.16 -0.13 8.18
CA PHE A 264 -20.37 -0.58 7.04
C PHE A 264 -20.70 0.24 5.80
N PHE A 265 -19.67 0.69 5.08
CA PHE A 265 -19.81 1.54 3.89
C PHE A 265 -20.60 2.83 4.12
N ALA A 266 -20.65 3.34 5.37
CA ALA A 266 -21.43 4.51 5.75
C ALA A 266 -21.25 5.73 4.83
N GLY A 267 -20.04 5.89 4.30
CA GLY A 267 -19.71 7.03 3.47
C GLY A 267 -19.82 6.82 1.97
N ILE A 268 -20.23 5.66 1.44
CA ILE A 268 -20.21 5.44 -0.03
C ILE A 268 -21.05 6.48 -0.79
N ARG A 269 -22.15 6.95 -0.20
CA ARG A 269 -23.00 8.00 -0.78
C ARG A 269 -22.38 9.41 -0.75
N ARG A 270 -21.34 9.61 0.06
CA ARG A 270 -20.57 10.87 0.13
C ARG A 270 -19.56 11.02 -1.00
N LEU A 271 -19.20 9.93 -1.66
CA LEU A 271 -18.43 10.00 -2.91
C LEU A 271 -19.34 10.62 -3.97
N GLN A 272 -19.05 11.87 -4.29
CA GLN A 272 -19.72 12.62 -5.34
C GLN A 272 -18.64 13.18 -6.27
N PRO A 273 -18.88 13.22 -7.59
CA PRO A 273 -20.10 12.77 -8.29
C PRO A 273 -20.21 11.22 -8.40
N ILE A 274 -21.26 10.70 -9.06
CA ILE A 274 -21.56 9.26 -9.13
C ILE A 274 -20.41 8.43 -9.73
N GLU A 275 -19.61 9.02 -10.62
CA GLU A 275 -18.42 8.44 -11.24
C GLU A 275 -17.40 8.03 -10.17
N ALA A 276 -17.25 8.80 -9.09
CA ALA A 276 -16.37 8.46 -7.97
C ALA A 276 -16.84 7.18 -7.27
N GLN A 277 -18.15 6.98 -7.13
CA GLN A 277 -18.72 5.75 -6.57
C GLN A 277 -18.44 4.56 -7.49
N ILE A 278 -18.61 4.73 -8.80
CA ILE A 278 -18.35 3.69 -9.80
C ILE A 278 -16.88 3.27 -9.73
N ILE A 279 -15.95 4.23 -9.75
CA ILE A 279 -14.51 3.99 -9.67
C ILE A 279 -14.16 3.19 -8.41
N VAL A 280 -14.60 3.65 -7.24
CA VAL A 280 -14.32 2.99 -5.97
C VAL A 280 -14.97 1.60 -5.90
N THR A 281 -16.16 1.43 -6.45
CA THR A 281 -16.85 0.13 -6.46
C THR A 281 -16.10 -0.88 -7.33
N ILE A 282 -15.62 -0.48 -8.51
CA ILE A 282 -14.94 -1.37 -9.46
C ILE A 282 -13.52 -1.72 -9.00
N TRP A 283 -12.73 -0.75 -8.50
CA TRP A 283 -11.29 -0.93 -8.23
C TRP A 283 -10.91 -0.97 -6.74
N ALA A 284 -11.89 -0.92 -5.83
CA ALA A 284 -11.66 -1.15 -4.40
C ALA A 284 -12.70 -2.09 -3.78
N ILE A 285 -13.96 -1.64 -3.64
CA ILE A 285 -14.95 -2.31 -2.78
C ILE A 285 -15.42 -3.65 -3.34
N GLY A 286 -15.93 -3.67 -4.58
CA GLY A 286 -16.49 -4.87 -5.19
C GLY A 286 -15.50 -6.04 -5.17
N PRO A 287 -14.26 -5.85 -5.66
CA PRO A 287 -13.26 -6.91 -5.62
C PRO A 287 -12.82 -7.30 -4.20
N ALA A 288 -12.74 -6.36 -3.26
CA ALA A 288 -12.42 -6.66 -1.87
C ALA A 288 -13.50 -7.57 -1.25
N ILE A 289 -14.78 -7.27 -1.49
CA ILE A 289 -15.90 -8.11 -1.06
C ILE A 289 -15.84 -9.48 -1.76
N LEU A 290 -15.63 -9.53 -3.08
CA LEU A 290 -15.54 -10.79 -3.81
C LEU A 290 -14.39 -11.67 -3.31
N ALA A 291 -13.23 -11.07 -3.02
CA ALA A 291 -12.09 -11.77 -2.44
C ALA A 291 -12.41 -12.30 -1.03
N ALA A 292 -13.08 -11.50 -0.18
CA ALA A 292 -13.51 -11.92 1.15
C ALA A 292 -14.50 -13.09 1.08
N LEU A 293 -15.54 -13.00 0.24
CA LEU A 293 -16.52 -14.07 0.04
C LEU A 293 -15.85 -15.34 -0.49
N ALA A 294 -14.91 -15.22 -1.42
CA ALA A 294 -14.16 -16.35 -1.94
C ALA A 294 -13.24 -16.99 -0.89
N ALA A 295 -12.61 -16.18 -0.03
CA ALA A 295 -11.78 -16.64 1.08
C ALA A 295 -12.60 -17.37 2.16
N VAL A 296 -13.77 -16.81 2.53
CA VAL A 296 -14.71 -17.46 3.45
C VAL A 296 -15.25 -18.75 2.84
N GLY A 297 -15.75 -18.70 1.61
CA GLY A 297 -16.32 -19.86 0.93
C GLY A 297 -15.32 -21.00 0.78
N LYS A 298 -14.04 -20.71 0.50
CA LYS A 298 -12.97 -21.71 0.49
C LYS A 298 -12.75 -22.29 1.89
N SER A 299 -12.66 -21.44 2.91
CA SER A 299 -12.42 -21.87 4.30
C SER A 299 -13.54 -22.76 4.84
N VAL A 300 -14.80 -22.47 4.49
CA VAL A 300 -15.96 -23.30 4.84
C VAL A 300 -15.91 -24.66 4.13
N ARG A 301 -15.59 -24.68 2.83
CA ARG A 301 -15.49 -25.93 2.05
C ARG A 301 -14.37 -26.84 2.49
N GLU A 302 -13.28 -26.28 3.00
CA GLU A 302 -12.12 -27.03 3.46
C GLU A 302 -12.18 -27.38 4.96
N TRP A 303 -13.30 -27.09 5.63
CA TRP A 303 -13.51 -27.42 7.04
C TRP A 303 -13.27 -28.93 7.30
N PRO A 304 -12.54 -29.32 8.37
CA PRO A 304 -12.07 -28.50 9.50
C PRO A 304 -10.65 -27.91 9.33
N ARG A 305 -10.11 -27.80 8.11
CA ARG A 305 -8.80 -27.19 7.90
C ARG A 305 -8.82 -25.71 8.29
N LEU A 306 -7.73 -25.26 8.91
CA LEU A 306 -7.57 -23.87 9.30
C LEU A 306 -7.45 -22.95 8.07
N PRO A 307 -8.02 -21.72 8.11
CA PRO A 307 -7.88 -20.76 7.01
C PRO A 307 -6.41 -20.42 6.74
N SER A 308 -6.06 -20.28 5.46
CA SER A 308 -4.72 -19.85 5.04
C SER A 308 -4.39 -18.43 5.51
N LEU A 309 -3.10 -18.12 5.68
CA LEU A 309 -2.64 -16.76 6.02
C LEU A 309 -3.22 -15.68 5.08
N MET A 310 -3.27 -15.96 3.78
CA MET A 310 -3.79 -15.00 2.80
C MET A 310 -5.30 -14.79 2.95
N ALA A 311 -6.05 -15.78 3.44
CA ALA A 311 -7.47 -15.59 3.77
C ALA A 311 -7.62 -14.59 4.94
N TRP A 312 -6.83 -14.72 6.00
CA TRP A 312 -6.83 -13.75 7.11
C TRP A 312 -6.39 -12.35 6.66
N LEU A 313 -5.38 -12.25 5.78
CA LEU A 313 -4.96 -10.95 5.21
C LEU A 313 -6.09 -10.28 4.45
N ILE A 314 -6.84 -11.03 3.62
CA ILE A 314 -8.01 -10.50 2.92
C ILE A 314 -9.05 -10.02 3.93
N LEU A 315 -9.45 -10.88 4.87
CA LEU A 315 -10.54 -10.57 5.80
C LEU A 315 -10.24 -9.35 6.67
N VAL A 316 -9.03 -9.23 7.20
CA VAL A 316 -8.64 -8.09 8.05
C VAL A 316 -8.55 -6.79 7.25
N ASN A 317 -7.97 -6.82 6.03
CA ASN A 317 -7.90 -5.62 5.19
C ASN A 317 -9.27 -5.19 4.65
N VAL A 318 -10.15 -6.16 4.35
CA VAL A 318 -11.55 -5.87 3.98
C VAL A 318 -12.32 -5.30 5.16
N ALA A 319 -12.12 -5.84 6.37
CA ALA A 319 -12.73 -5.30 7.58
C ALA A 319 -12.34 -3.82 7.81
N LEU A 320 -11.08 -3.45 7.58
CA LEU A 320 -10.66 -2.05 7.57
C LEU A 320 -11.43 -1.24 6.51
N LEU A 321 -11.50 -1.72 5.27
CA LEU A 321 -12.13 -1.01 4.16
C LEU A 321 -13.63 -0.74 4.41
N VAL A 322 -14.36 -1.70 5.00
CA VAL A 322 -15.79 -1.54 5.28
C VAL A 322 -16.05 -0.65 6.51
N THR A 323 -15.09 -0.55 7.43
CA THR A 323 -15.18 0.26 8.66
C THR A 323 -14.47 1.60 8.55
N LEU A 324 -14.11 2.04 7.33
CA LEU A 324 -13.41 3.31 7.16
C LEU A 324 -14.18 4.49 7.79
N PRO A 325 -13.45 5.43 8.43
CA PRO A 325 -14.02 6.67 8.93
C PRO A 325 -14.82 7.40 7.86
N VAL A 326 -15.94 8.01 8.23
CA VAL A 326 -16.85 8.63 7.26
C VAL A 326 -16.18 9.78 6.47
N GLU A 327 -15.19 10.45 7.07
CA GLU A 327 -14.39 11.50 6.39
C GLU A 327 -13.44 10.95 5.31
N SER A 328 -13.07 9.67 5.37
CA SER A 328 -12.23 9.06 4.33
C SER A 328 -12.98 8.88 3.01
N TRP A 329 -14.31 8.94 3.02
CA TRP A 329 -15.18 8.74 1.85
C TRP A 329 -15.44 10.00 1.02
N VAL A 330 -14.71 11.07 1.27
CA VAL A 330 -14.81 12.30 0.48
C VAL A 330 -13.99 12.18 -0.80
N ASP A 331 -12.90 11.40 -0.79
CA ASP A 331 -11.96 11.26 -1.91
C ASP A 331 -11.89 9.82 -2.45
N PRO A 332 -12.30 9.56 -3.72
CA PRO A 332 -12.13 8.25 -4.31
C PRO A 332 -10.67 7.82 -4.39
N LEU A 333 -9.72 8.73 -4.59
CA LEU A 333 -8.29 8.40 -4.65
C LEU A 333 -7.79 7.91 -3.30
N ALA A 334 -8.25 8.54 -2.20
CA ALA A 334 -7.97 8.06 -0.84
C ALA A 334 -8.51 6.64 -0.63
N ILE A 335 -9.74 6.33 -1.06
CA ILE A 335 -10.30 4.98 -0.91
C ILE A 335 -9.51 3.94 -1.73
N LEU A 336 -9.12 4.27 -2.96
CA LEU A 336 -8.30 3.38 -3.79
C LEU A 336 -6.95 3.07 -3.13
N ARG A 337 -6.30 4.07 -2.54
CA ARG A 337 -5.04 3.94 -1.79
C ARG A 337 -5.24 3.07 -0.53
N LEU A 338 -6.32 3.29 0.22
CA LEU A 338 -6.66 2.51 1.42
C LEU A 338 -6.98 1.05 1.08
N ALA A 339 -7.45 0.76 -0.13
CA ALA A 339 -7.71 -0.59 -0.61
C ALA A 339 -6.45 -1.37 -1.02
N LEU A 340 -5.26 -0.75 -1.07
CA LEU A 340 -4.00 -1.41 -1.49
C LEU A 340 -3.70 -2.68 -0.69
N GLY A 341 -3.92 -2.66 0.62
CA GLY A 341 -3.72 -3.84 1.46
C GLY A 341 -4.62 -5.02 1.06
N ALA A 342 -5.89 -4.74 0.78
CA ALA A 342 -6.84 -5.74 0.29
C ALA A 342 -6.50 -6.24 -1.12
N LEU A 343 -6.06 -5.34 -2.01
CA LEU A 343 -5.60 -5.67 -3.35
C LEU A 343 -4.39 -6.62 -3.30
N VAL A 344 -3.35 -6.26 -2.53
CA VAL A 344 -2.14 -7.10 -2.36
C VAL A 344 -2.51 -8.47 -1.80
N ALA A 345 -3.33 -8.52 -0.75
CA ALA A 345 -3.77 -9.78 -0.16
C ALA A 345 -4.57 -10.65 -1.16
N GLY A 346 -5.48 -10.03 -1.91
CA GLY A 346 -6.29 -10.68 -2.94
C GLY A 346 -5.45 -11.24 -4.08
N LEU A 347 -4.48 -10.49 -4.59
CA LEU A 347 -3.57 -10.93 -5.66
C LEU A 347 -2.68 -12.09 -5.21
N LEU A 348 -2.10 -12.00 -4.01
CA LEU A 348 -1.29 -13.08 -3.44
C LEU A 348 -2.13 -14.34 -3.24
N TRP A 349 -3.36 -14.22 -2.74
CA TRP A 349 -4.27 -15.35 -2.63
C TRP A 349 -4.62 -15.95 -4.00
N LEU A 350 -5.00 -15.11 -4.97
CA LEU A 350 -5.40 -15.54 -6.31
C LEU A 350 -4.26 -16.25 -7.05
N SER A 351 -3.03 -15.77 -6.90
CA SER A 351 -1.83 -16.41 -7.47
C SER A 351 -1.62 -17.85 -6.97
N GLN A 352 -2.10 -18.16 -5.77
CA GLN A 352 -1.95 -19.49 -5.17
C GLN A 352 -3.14 -20.40 -5.46
N VAL A 353 -4.36 -19.84 -5.56
CA VAL A 353 -5.59 -20.62 -5.70
C VAL A 353 -6.04 -20.77 -7.15
N LYS A 354 -6.03 -19.67 -7.92
CA LYS A 354 -6.48 -19.65 -9.33
C LYS A 354 -5.63 -18.70 -10.18
N PRO A 355 -4.32 -18.99 -10.39
CA PRO A 355 -3.43 -18.12 -11.15
C PRO A 355 -3.89 -17.88 -12.60
N ARG A 356 -4.68 -18.80 -13.17
CA ARG A 356 -5.27 -18.66 -14.52
C ARG A 356 -6.24 -17.48 -14.65
N LEU A 357 -6.78 -16.98 -13.52
CA LEU A 357 -7.68 -15.81 -13.54
C LEU A 357 -6.93 -14.47 -13.57
N LEU A 358 -5.63 -14.45 -13.27
CA LEU A 358 -4.86 -13.21 -13.16
C LEU A 358 -4.83 -12.39 -14.46
N PRO A 359 -4.70 -12.97 -15.68
CA PRO A 359 -4.79 -12.18 -16.91
C PRO A 359 -6.14 -11.46 -17.07
N TYR A 360 -7.25 -12.07 -16.64
CA TYR A 360 -8.57 -11.46 -16.71
C TYR A 360 -8.74 -10.35 -15.67
N VAL A 361 -8.19 -10.54 -14.46
CA VAL A 361 -8.13 -9.46 -13.46
C VAL A 361 -7.27 -8.31 -13.98
N ALA A 362 -6.16 -8.59 -14.64
CA ALA A 362 -5.30 -7.59 -15.28
C ALA A 362 -6.02 -6.80 -16.38
N ALA A 363 -6.87 -7.45 -17.18
CA ALA A 363 -7.67 -6.77 -18.20
C ALA A 363 -8.66 -5.74 -17.62
N ILE A 364 -9.05 -5.88 -16.35
CA ILE A 364 -9.92 -4.91 -15.65
C ILE A 364 -9.08 -3.86 -14.90
N TRP A 365 -7.96 -4.27 -14.30
CA TRP A 365 -7.18 -3.41 -13.43
C TRP A 365 -6.20 -2.50 -14.14
N ILE A 366 -5.47 -3.02 -15.13
CA ILE A 366 -4.43 -2.26 -15.83
C ILE A 366 -5.05 -1.02 -16.51
N PRO A 367 -6.23 -1.10 -17.17
CA PRO A 367 -6.87 0.09 -17.75
C PRO A 367 -7.26 1.17 -16.74
N SER A 368 -7.29 0.89 -15.43
CA SER A 368 -7.55 1.93 -14.42
C SER A 368 -6.54 3.07 -14.48
N ILE A 369 -5.32 2.83 -14.97
CA ILE A 369 -4.32 3.89 -15.21
C ILE A 369 -4.83 4.98 -16.16
N LEU A 370 -5.73 4.64 -17.09
CA LEU A 370 -6.27 5.60 -18.05
C LEU A 370 -7.09 6.68 -17.36
N ILE A 371 -7.68 6.39 -16.19
CA ILE A 371 -8.39 7.37 -15.37
C ILE A 371 -7.42 8.47 -14.92
N ALA A 372 -6.15 8.17 -14.71
CA ALA A 372 -5.18 9.18 -14.31
C ALA A 372 -5.01 10.28 -15.37
N PHE A 373 -5.17 9.94 -16.65
CA PHE A 373 -5.15 10.90 -17.76
C PHE A 373 -6.46 11.67 -17.92
N LEU A 374 -7.56 11.17 -17.36
CA LEU A 374 -8.86 11.85 -17.34
C LEU A 374 -9.00 12.82 -16.16
N LEU A 375 -8.11 12.72 -15.16
CA LEU A 375 -8.06 13.61 -14.01
C LEU A 375 -7.18 14.82 -14.35
N PRO A 376 -7.77 16.03 -14.47
CA PRO A 376 -7.01 17.23 -14.84
C PRO A 376 -5.85 17.47 -13.87
N GLY A 377 -4.66 17.76 -14.41
CA GLY A 377 -3.44 18.05 -13.63
C GLY A 377 -2.77 16.83 -12.99
N LEU A 378 -3.33 15.62 -13.12
CA LEU A 378 -2.71 14.43 -12.52
C LEU A 378 -1.60 13.83 -13.39
N MET A 379 -1.65 13.91 -14.73
CA MET A 379 -0.60 13.34 -15.59
C MET A 379 0.03 14.33 -16.57
N ILE A 380 -0.70 15.41 -16.88
CA ILE A 380 -0.32 16.44 -17.85
C ILE A 380 -0.31 17.76 -17.14
#